data_AF-A0ABD0RF25-F1
#
_entry.id   AF-A0ABD0RF25-F1
#
_cell.length_a   1.000
_cell.length_b   1.000
_cell.length_c   1.000
_cell.angle_alpha   90.00
_cell.angle_beta   90.00
_cell.angle_gamma   90.00
#
_symmetry.space_group_name_H-M   'P 1'
#
loop_
_entity.id
_entity.type
_entity.pdbx_description
1 polymer ?
#
loop_
_entity_poly.entity_id
_entity_poly.type
_entity_poly.pdbx_seq_one_letter_code
_entity_poly.pdbx_strand_id
1 'polypeptide(L)' 'IRLSGKGIPRVSGYGYGDHYVHVKIKIPKMLTDRQRALLMSYAEDEADVEGTVNGVTSTTA' A
#
# COMPACT_ATOMS: atom_id res chain seq x y z
N ILE A 1 -3.25 -5.34 10.56
CA ILE A 1 -2.42 -5.12 11.79
C ILE A 1 -3.34 -5.20 13.00
N ARG A 2 -2.93 -5.91 14.08
CA ARG A 2 -3.76 -6.09 15.29
C ARG A 2 -3.12 -5.42 16.49
N LEU A 3 -3.88 -4.57 17.19
CA LEU A 3 -3.50 -3.98 18.47
C LEU A 3 -4.29 -4.67 19.58
N SER A 4 -3.62 -5.63 20.23
CA SER A 4 -4.27 -6.46 21.24
C SER A 4 -4.67 -5.62 22.46
N GLY A 5 -5.91 -5.78 22.96
CA GLY A 5 -6.42 -5.05 24.14
C GLY A 5 -6.67 -3.55 23.95
N LYS A 6 -6.61 -3.03 22.72
CA LYS A 6 -6.93 -1.63 22.39
C LYS A 6 -8.32 -1.42 21.79
N GLY A 7 -9.13 -2.48 21.76
CA GLY A 7 -10.53 -2.43 21.35
C GLY A 7 -11.46 -2.01 22.49
N ILE A 8 -12.77 -2.23 22.31
CA ILE A 8 -13.81 -1.79 23.24
C ILE A 8 -13.77 -2.63 24.53
N PRO A 9 -14.00 -2.03 25.72
CA PRO A 9 -14.15 -2.76 26.97
C PRO A 9 -15.34 -3.73 26.93
N ARG A 10 -15.21 -4.90 27.54
CA ARG A 10 -16.30 -5.88 27.59
C ARG A 10 -17.38 -5.42 28.57
N VAL A 11 -18.64 -5.41 28.13
CA VAL A 11 -19.77 -4.91 28.93
C VAL A 11 -20.13 -5.86 30.07
N SER A 12 -19.90 -7.17 29.90
CA SER A 12 -20.30 -8.22 30.86
C SER A 12 -19.12 -8.96 31.53
N GLY A 13 -17.90 -8.44 31.45
CA GLY A 13 -16.72 -9.13 32.01
C GLY A 13 -15.46 -8.28 32.05
N TYR A 14 -14.35 -8.88 32.48
CA TYR A 14 -13.06 -8.19 32.58
C TYR A 14 -12.31 -8.17 31.24
N GLY A 15 -11.66 -7.05 30.93
CA GLY A 15 -10.75 -6.90 29.81
C GLY A 15 -11.31 -6.13 28.60
N TYR A 16 -10.46 -5.97 27.59
CA TYR A 16 -10.71 -5.21 26.38
C TYR A 16 -10.62 -6.11 25.15
N GLY A 17 -11.38 -5.78 24.11
CA GLY A 17 -11.22 -6.37 22.78
C GLY A 17 -9.96 -5.88 22.07
N ASP A 18 -9.79 -6.28 20.82
CA ASP A 18 -8.66 -5.88 19.98
C ASP A 18 -9.07 -4.81 18.98
N HIS A 19 -8.13 -3.92 18.63
CA HIS A 19 -8.33 -2.94 17.57
C HIS A 19 -7.66 -3.43 16.29
N TYR A 20 -8.43 -3.51 15.21
CA TYR A 20 -7.95 -3.93 13.90
C TYR A 20 -7.67 -2.70 13.03
N VAL A 21 -6.41 -2.52 12.65
CA VAL A 21 -5.98 -1.40 11.81
C VAL A 21 -6.01 -1.82 10.35
N HIS A 22 -6.76 -1.06 9.56
CA HIS A 22 -6.81 -1.14 8.10
C HIS A 22 -5.88 -0.08 7.50
N VAL A 23 -4.78 -0.51 6.89
CA VAL A 23 -3.86 0.39 6.20
C VAL A 23 -4.37 0.64 4.79
N LYS A 24 -4.60 1.90 4.44
CA LYS A 24 -4.97 2.30 3.09
C LYS A 24 -3.82 3.08 2.47
N ILE A 25 -3.21 2.51 1.43
CA ILE A 25 -2.17 3.19 0.67
C ILE A 25 -2.85 4.19 -0.26
N LYS A 26 -2.48 5.47 -0.15
CA LYS A 26 -2.97 6.54 -1.04
C LYS A 26 -1.88 6.86 -2.05
N ILE A 27 -2.12 6.49 -3.30
CA ILE A 27 -1.23 6.85 -4.40
C ILE A 27 -1.49 8.31 -4.81
N PRO A 28 -0.45 9.16 -4.91
CA PRO A 28 -0.61 10.53 -5.39
C PRO A 28 -1.06 10.54 -6.85
N LYS A 29 -2.04 11.39 -7.17
CA LYS A 29 -2.56 11.54 -8.54
C LYS A 29 -1.73 12.49 -9.41
N MET A 30 -1.03 13.42 -8.78
CA MET A 30 -0.16 14.39 -9.42
C MET A 30 1.23 14.21 -8.87
N LEU A 31 2.21 14.08 -9.77
CA LEU A 31 3.61 13.84 -9.46
C LEU A 31 4.42 15.00 -10.02
N THR A 32 5.43 15.43 -9.28
CA THR A 32 6.49 16.28 -9.84
C THR A 32 7.38 15.44 -10.76
N ASP A 33 8.16 16.10 -11.63
CA ASP A 33 9.03 15.41 -12.59
C ASP A 33 10.02 14.46 -11.90
N ARG A 34 10.59 14.88 -10.77
CA ARG A 34 11.47 14.04 -9.96
C ARG A 34 10.78 12.81 -9.40
N GLN A 35 9.55 12.95 -8.90
CA GLN A 35 8.80 11.82 -8.36
C GLN A 35 8.41 10.83 -9.46
N ARG A 36 8.05 11.33 -10.64
CA ARG A 36 7.77 10.50 -11.82
C ARG A 36 9.00 9.70 -12.24
N ALA A 37 10.17 10.33 -12.31
CA ALA A 37 11.41 9.66 -12.68
C ALA A 37 11.76 8.51 -11.73
N LEU A 38 11.60 8.71 -10.42
CA LEU A 38 11.85 7.67 -9.40
C LEU A 38 10.86 6.51 -9.50
N LEU A 39 9.59 6.78 -9.80
CA LEU A 39 8.59 5.73 -10.00
C LEU A 39 8.81 4.95 -11.29
N MET A 40 9.29 5.61 -12.35
CA MET A 40 9.66 4.95 -13.60
C MET A 40 10.87 4.03 -13.40
N SER A 41 11.94 4.52 -12.77
CA SER A 41 13.12 3.67 -12.49
C SER A 41 12.76 2.47 -11.62
N TYR A 42 11.91 2.67 -10.60
CA TYR A 42 11.40 1.57 -9.77
C TYR A 42 10.60 0.54 -10.58
N ALA A 43 9.76 1.00 -11.52
CA ALA A 43 8.96 0.11 -12.35
C ALA A 43 9.80 -0.68 -13.37
N GLU A 44 10.92 -0.13 -13.84
CA GLU A 44 11.87 -0.84 -14.71
C GLU A 44 12.57 -1.99 -13.98
N ASP A 45 12.83 -1.82 -12.67
CA ASP A 45 13.48 -2.83 -11.83
C ASP A 45 12.51 -3.90 -11.30
N GLU A 46 11.19 -3.66 -11.31
CA GLU A 46 10.18 -4.65 -10.90
C GLU A 46 9.91 -5.67 -12.01
N ALA A 47 10.56 -6.83 -11.93
CA ALA A 47 10.38 -7.93 -12.88
C ALA A 47 9.14 -8.81 -12.64
N ASP A 48 8.53 -8.74 -11.45
CA ASP A 48 7.47 -9.68 -11.01
C ASP A 48 6.04 -9.10 -11.14
N VAL A 49 5.85 -7.97 -11.82
CA VAL A 49 4.55 -7.30 -11.93
C VAL A 49 4.16 -7.11 -13.40
N GLU A 50 3.14 -7.85 -13.85
CA GLU A 50 2.51 -7.61 -15.15
C GLU A 50 1.64 -6.35 -15.08
N GLY A 51 2.09 -5.27 -15.71
CA GLY A 51 1.33 -4.03 -15.81
C GLY A 51 1.80 -3.16 -16.98
N THR A 52 0.86 -2.46 -17.63
CA THR A 52 1.16 -1.49 -18.70
C THR A 52 1.22 -0.07 -18.15
N VAL A 53 2.38 0.59 -18.25
CA VAL A 53 2.51 2.02 -17.96
C VAL A 53 2.47 2.81 -19.28
N ASN A 54 1.31 3.38 -19.60
CA ASN A 54 1.11 4.41 -20.65
C ASN A 54 1.93 4.22 -21.95
N GLY A 55 1.99 2.99 -22.48
CA GLY A 55 2.56 2.73 -23.81
C GLY A 55 4.07 2.94 -23.95
N VAL A 56 4.84 2.99 -22.86
CA VAL A 56 6.31 3.04 -22.94
C VAL A 56 6.87 1.65 -22.63
N THR A 57 7.35 1.03 -23.70
CA THR A 57 8.14 -0.20 -23.79
C THR A 57 7.37 -1.53 -23.70
N SER A 58 7.42 -2.27 -24.81
CA SER A 58 7.09 -3.69 -24.89
C SER A 58 8.17 -4.49 -24.15
N THR A 59 7.89 -4.93 -22.93
CA THR A 59 8.73 -5.96 -22.32
C THR A 59 8.36 -7.30 -22.97
N THR A 60 9.30 -7.83 -23.76
CA THR A 60 9.25 -9.19 -24.29
C THR A 60 10.16 -10.05 -23.42
N ALA A 61 9.58 -11.02 -22.71
CA ALA A 61 10.04 -12.38 -22.45
C ALA A 61 9.35 -12.93 -21.19
#